data_AF-A0A0B4RBM6-F1
#
_entry.id   AF-A0A0B4RBM6-F1
#
_cell.length_a   1.000
_cell.length_b   1.000
_cell.length_c   1.000
_cell.angle_alpha   90.00
_cell.angle_beta   90.00
_cell.angle_gamma   90.00
#
_symmetry.space_group_name_H-M   'P 1'
#
loop_
_entity.id
_entity.type
_entity.pdbx_description
1 polymer ?
#
loop_
_entity_poly.entity_id
_entity_poly.type
_entity_poly.pdbx_seq_one_letter_code
_entity_poly.pdbx_strand_id
1 'polypeptide(L)' 'MKNLSEKLIYYLITFVIFFLLFKIFAWMENAYIPLNTQTQLMSGIIILPAIVILSFVLSGLLFKSLKESNGK' A
#
# COMPACT_ATOMS: atom_id res chain seq x y z
N MET A 1 10.13 18.17 16.76
CA MET A 1 9.04 17.25 17.17
C MET A 1 7.85 17.26 16.20
N LYS A 2 7.37 18.41 15.69
CA LYS A 2 6.28 18.48 14.68
C LYS A 2 6.50 17.62 13.41
N ASN A 3 7.73 17.57 12.91
CA ASN A 3 8.05 16.81 11.69
C ASN A 3 8.20 15.30 11.93
N LEU A 4 8.44 14.88 13.19
CA LEU A 4 8.58 13.48 13.56
C LEU A 4 7.21 12.82 13.67
N SER A 5 6.24 13.49 14.27
CA SER A 5 4.84 13.03 14.33
C SER A 5 4.23 12.92 12.94
N GLU A 6 4.47 13.88 12.04
CA GLU A 6 3.96 13.85 10.67
C GLU A 6 4.51 12.65 9.88
N LYS A 7 5.81 12.36 10.00
CA LYS A 7 6.43 11.17 9.40
C LYS A 7 5.84 9.87 9.98
N LEU A 8 5.62 9.81 11.29
CA LEU A 8 5.04 8.64 11.94
C LEU A 8 3.62 8.35 11.45
N ILE A 9 2.80 9.39 11.33
CA ILE A 9 1.45 9.30 10.76
C ILE A 9 1.51 8.89 9.29
N TYR A 10 2.47 9.42 8.52
CA TYR A 10 2.69 9.01 7.12
C TYR A 10 2.98 7.52 7.00
N TYR A 11 3.90 6.99 7.79
CA TYR A 11 4.21 5.56 7.77
C TYR A 11 3.03 4.72 8.23
N LEU A 12 2.28 5.16 9.24
CA LEU A 12 1.09 4.46 9.73
C LEU A 12 0.00 4.39 8.65
N ILE A 13 -0.28 5.50 7.96
CA ILE A 13 -1.22 5.53 6.83
C ILE A 13 -0.74 4.64 5.69
N THR A 14 0.55 4.72 5.34
CA THR A 14 1.16 3.87 4.30
C THR A 14 1.00 2.39 4.64
N PHE A 15 1.20 2.02 5.90
CA PHE A 15 1.05 0.65 6.38
C PHE A 15 -0.41 0.19 6.31
N VAL A 16 -1.37 1.05 6.68
CA VAL A 16 -2.80 0.73 6.53
C VAL A 16 -3.16 0.50 5.06
N ILE A 17 -2.70 1.36 4.15
CA ILE A 17 -2.93 1.22 2.71
C ILE A 17 -2.31 -0.09 2.18
N PHE A 18 -1.09 -0.40 2.62
CA PHE A 18 -0.41 -1.65 2.28
C PHE A 18 -1.23 -2.87 2.70
N PHE A 19 -1.70 -2.91 3.95
CA PHE A 19 -2.54 -4.02 4.43
C PHE A 19 -3.83 -4.15 3.63
N LEU A 20 -4.45 -3.04 3.25
CA LEU A 20 -5.68 -3.01 2.49
C LEU A 20 -5.47 -3.56 1.07
N LEU A 21 -4.44 -3.07 0.36
CA LEU A 21 -4.06 -3.55 -0.97
C LEU A 21 -3.66 -5.02 -0.94
N PHE A 22 -2.87 -5.42 0.05
CA PHE A 22 -2.46 -6.81 0.23
C PHE A 22 -3.65 -7.74 0.45
N LYS A 23 -4.63 -7.32 1.26
CA LYS A 23 -5.83 -8.12 1.51
C LYS A 23 -6.74 -8.23 0.28
N ILE A 24 -6.89 -7.15 -0.49
CA ILE A 24 -7.61 -7.17 -1.77
C ILE A 24 -6.93 -8.12 -2.74
N PHE A 25 -5.60 -8.03 -2.84
CA PHE A 25 -4.83 -8.91 -3.72
C PHE A 25 -4.95 -10.38 -3.29
N ALA A 26 -4.80 -10.70 -2.01
CA ALA A 26 -4.95 -12.06 -1.50
C ALA A 26 -6.37 -12.62 -1.76
N TRP A 27 -7.40 -11.76 -1.67
CA TRP A 27 -8.76 -12.14 -2.03
C TRP A 27 -8.91 -12.43 -3.52
N MET A 28 -8.34 -11.59 -4.40
CA MET A 28 -8.32 -11.81 -5.84
C MET A 28 -7.54 -13.06 -6.23
N GLU A 29 -6.39 -13.30 -5.59
CA GLU A 29 -5.57 -14.48 -5.82
C GLU A 29 -6.36 -15.75 -5.48
N ASN A 30 -7.03 -15.78 -4.32
CA ASN A 30 -7.85 -16.93 -3.93
C ASN A 30 -9.09 -17.14 -4.83
N ALA A 31 -9.67 -16.06 -5.37
CA ALA A 31 -10.88 -16.14 -6.19
C ALA A 31 -10.60 -16.49 -7.67
N TYR A 32 -9.48 -16.04 -8.23
CA TYR A 32 -9.24 -16.08 -9.67
C TYR A 32 -7.95 -16.79 -10.08
N ILE A 33 -6.98 -16.94 -9.18
CA ILE A 33 -5.69 -17.51 -9.50
C ILE A 33 -5.63 -18.96 -9.02
N PRO A 34 -5.43 -19.94 -9.93
CA PRO A 34 -5.26 -21.32 -9.51
C PRO A 34 -4.03 -21.46 -8.60
N LEU A 35 -4.17 -22.26 -7.54
CA LEU A 35 -3.12 -22.56 -6.56
C LEU A 35 -2.00 -23.42 -7.17
N ASN A 36 -1.25 -22.82 -8.10
CA ASN A 36 -0.06 -23.37 -8.73
C ASN A 36 1.18 -22.73 -8.11
N THR A 37 2.18 -23.55 -7.77
CA THR A 37 3.43 -23.14 -7.12
C THR A 37 4.17 -22.04 -7.91
N GLN A 38 4.17 -22.10 -9.25
CA GLN A 38 4.80 -21.06 -10.07
C GLN A 38 4.10 -19.71 -9.93
N THR A 39 2.77 -19.69 -9.90
CA THR A 39 2.00 -18.45 -9.81
C THR A 39 2.10 -17.81 -8.43
N GLN A 40 2.19 -18.63 -7.37
CA GLN A 40 2.42 -18.16 -6.00
C GLN A 40 3.81 -17.55 -5.81
N LEU A 41 4.85 -18.14 -6.42
CA LEU A 41 6.18 -17.55 -6.39
C LEU A 41 6.22 -16.22 -7.14
N MET A 42 5.52 -16.15 -8.28
CA MET A 42 5.44 -14.93 -9.07
C MET A 42 4.64 -13.83 -8.37
N SER A 43 3.57 -14.18 -7.64
CA SER A 43 2.83 -13.24 -6.82
C SER A 43 3.68 -12.69 -5.66
N GLY A 44 4.39 -13.57 -4.95
CA GLY A 44 5.29 -13.14 -3.88
C GLY A 44 6.43 -12.22 -4.35
N ILE A 45 7.06 -12.53 -5.49
CA ILE A 45 8.27 -11.82 -5.95
C ILE A 45 7.93 -10.51 -6.67
N ILE A 46 6.86 -10.48 -7.47
CA ILE A 46 6.55 -9.30 -8.31
C ILE A 46 5.48 -8.43 -7.66
N ILE A 47 4.45 -9.05 -7.08
CA ILE A 47 3.26 -8.32 -6.64
C ILE A 47 3.49 -7.71 -5.27
N LEU A 48 4.24 -8.38 -4.38
CA LEU A 48 4.57 -7.80 -3.09
C LEU A 48 5.37 -6.48 -3.21
N PRO A 49 6.46 -6.37 -3.99
CA PRO A 49 7.13 -5.09 -4.21
C PRO A 49 6.23 -4.05 -4.89
N ALA A 50 5.39 -4.47 -5.85
CA ALA A 50 4.46 -3.56 -6.51
C ALA A 50 3.46 -2.95 -5.52
N ILE A 51 2.87 -3.75 -4.63
CA ILE A 51 1.96 -3.29 -3.57
C ILE A 51 2.67 -2.31 -2.64
N VAL A 52 3.92 -2.59 -2.26
CA VAL A 52 4.71 -1.66 -1.43
C VAL A 52 4.84 -0.30 -2.13
N ILE A 53 5.29 -0.28 -3.39
CA ILE A 53 5.46 0.96 -4.15
C ILE A 53 4.14 1.72 -4.27
N LEU A 54 3.06 1.03 -4.64
CA LEU A 54 1.72 1.61 -4.73
C LEU A 54 1.26 2.22 -3.41
N SER A 55 1.55 1.56 -2.29
CA SER A 55 1.19 2.06 -0.96
C SER A 55 1.86 3.39 -0.64
N PHE A 56 3.15 3.52 -0.96
CA PHE A 56 3.89 4.78 -0.81
C PHE A 56 3.35 5.88 -1.72
N VAL A 57 3.04 5.55 -2.99
CA VAL A 57 2.47 6.52 -3.94
C VAL A 57 1.12 7.02 -3.46
N LEU A 58 0.20 6.13 -3.09
CA LEU A 58 -1.14 6.46 -2.59
C LEU A 58 -1.08 7.29 -1.31
N SER A 59 -0.24 6.90 -0.36
CA SER A 59 -0.02 7.66 0.87
C SER A 59 0.53 9.06 0.58
N GLY A 60 1.49 9.18 -0.34
CA GLY A 60 2.03 10.45 -0.82
C GLY A 60 0.96 11.35 -1.43
N LEU A 61 0.10 10.80 -2.28
CA LEU A 61 -1.02 11.54 -2.88
C LEU A 61 -2.04 12.00 -1.85
N LEU A 62 -2.39 11.14 -0.88
CA LEU A 62 -3.27 11.51 0.24
C LEU A 62 -2.70 12.65 1.07
N PHE A 63 -1.42 12.58 1.44
CA PHE A 63 -0.77 13.65 2.20
C PHE A 63 -0.66 14.94 1.41
N LYS A 64 -0.37 14.87 0.10
CA LYS A 64 -0.35 16.04 -0.77
C LYS A 64 -1.74 16.70 -0.81
N SER A 65 -2.79 15.91 -1.03
CA SER A 65 -4.17 16.40 -1.05
C SER A 65 -4.61 16.98 0.29
N LEU A 66 -4.23 16.38 1.42
CA LEU A 66 -4.52 16.90 2.76
C LEU A 66 -3.82 18.24 3.04
N LYS A 67 -2.60 18.43 2.53
CA LYS A 67 -1.88 19.71 2.64
C LYS A 67 -2.49 20.80 1.77
N GLU A 68 -2.93 20.44 0.57
CA GLU A 68 -3.61 21.35 -0.36
C GLU A 68 -5.00 21.76 0.16
N SER A 69 -5.73 20.82 0.78
CA SER A 69 -7.04 21.07 1.40
C SER A 69 -6.98 21.91 2.68
N ASN A 70 -5.95 21.73 3.51
CA ASN A 70 -5.74 22.56 4.71
C ASN A 70 -5.06 23.91 4.40
N GLY A 71 -4.73 24.18 3.13
CA GLY A 71 -4.21 25.46 2.65
C GLY A 71 -5.33 26.49 2.44
N LYS A 72 -5.86 27.01 3.54
CA LYS A 72 -6.13 28.45 3.70
C LYS A 72 -4.96 29.07 4.46
#